data_AF-E2SR60-F1
#
_entry.id   AF-E2SR60-F1
#
_cell.length_a   1.000
_cell.length_b   1.000
_cell.length_c   1.000
_cell.angle_alpha   90.00
_cell.angle_beta   90.00
_cell.angle_gamma   90.00
#
_symmetry.space_group_name_H-M   'P 1'
#
loop_
_entity.id
_entity.type
_entity.pdbx_description
1 polymer ?
#
loop_
_entity_poly.entity_id
_entity_poly.type
_entity_poly.pdbx_seq_one_letter_code
_entity_poly.pdbx_strand_id
1 'polypeptide(L)'
;MEKYKEIQKNEKLWSTAMAIQMGEARYRNGLNDSYKEGLEKGIEQGIEKGLKEGEKKIQLLLNQLIEKKYHEDATAWLQTLTAKQITAISDLLFTCETLEDLKQQIKNA
;
A
#
# COMPACT_ATOMS: atom_id res chain seq x y z
N MET A 1 31.45 -20.83 -31.12
CA MET A 1 31.65 -19.57 -31.86
C MET A 1 31.71 -19.80 -33.36
N GLU A 2 32.41 -20.84 -33.86
CA GLU A 2 32.43 -21.25 -35.28
C GLU A 2 31.04 -21.35 -35.94
N LYS A 3 30.07 -22.04 -35.32
CA LYS A 3 28.72 -22.20 -35.90
C LYS A 3 28.01 -20.87 -36.19
N TYR A 4 28.19 -19.86 -35.34
CA TYR A 4 27.59 -18.54 -35.58
C TYR A 4 28.29 -17.80 -36.73
N LYS A 5 29.62 -17.95 -36.85
CA LYS A 5 30.40 -17.39 -37.97
C LYS A 5 30.05 -18.04 -39.31
N GLU A 6 29.69 -19.32 -39.32
CA GLU A 6 29.23 -20.02 -40.53
C GLU A 6 27.81 -19.60 -40.95
N ILE A 7 26.90 -19.46 -39.98
CA ILE A 7 25.53 -18.99 -40.25
C ILE A 7 25.54 -17.54 -40.78
N GLN A 8 26.45 -16.68 -40.28
CA GLN A 8 26.63 -15.31 -40.78
C GLN A 8 26.94 -15.22 -42.28
N LYS A 9 27.55 -16.28 -42.88
CA LYS A 9 27.84 -16.31 -44.32
C LYS A 9 26.59 -16.51 -45.18
N ASN A 10 25.47 -16.95 -44.59
CA ASN A 10 24.18 -17.08 -45.26
C ASN A 10 23.20 -16.03 -44.69
N GLU A 11 23.06 -14.92 -45.41
CA GLU A 11 22.32 -13.72 -44.97
C GLU A 11 20.87 -14.00 -44.54
N LYS A 12 20.16 -14.86 -45.28
CA LYS A 12 18.78 -15.25 -44.95
C LYS A 12 18.71 -16.10 -43.67
N LEU A 13 19.64 -17.03 -43.49
CA LEU A 13 19.68 -17.88 -42.29
C LEU A 13 20.10 -17.07 -41.05
N TRP A 14 21.07 -16.17 -41.20
CA TRP A 14 21.52 -15.27 -40.14
C TRP A 14 20.42 -14.30 -39.68
N SER A 15 19.74 -13.63 -40.62
CA SER A 15 18.63 -12.73 -40.30
C SER A 15 17.47 -13.45 -39.62
N THR A 16 17.16 -14.69 -40.04
CA THR A 16 16.13 -15.53 -39.39
C THR A 16 16.54 -15.90 -37.96
N ALA A 17 17.78 -16.36 -37.75
CA ALA A 17 18.27 -16.70 -36.42
C ALA A 17 18.30 -15.48 -35.48
N MET A 18 18.71 -14.31 -35.99
CA MET A 18 18.68 -13.06 -35.23
C MET A 18 17.26 -12.66 -34.85
N ALA A 19 16.30 -12.75 -35.77
CA ALA A 19 14.90 -12.43 -35.49
C ALA A 19 14.31 -13.32 -34.37
N ILE A 20 14.64 -14.62 -34.37
CA ILE A 20 14.24 -15.56 -33.31
C ILE A 20 14.86 -15.16 -31.98
N GLN A 21 16.18 -14.93 -31.94
CA GLN A 21 16.87 -14.52 -30.71
C GLN A 21 16.32 -13.22 -30.13
N MET A 22 16.09 -12.22 -30.99
CA MET A 22 15.46 -10.96 -30.57
C MET A 22 14.02 -11.17 -30.10
N GLY A 23 13.26 -12.07 -30.74
CA GLY A 23 11.92 -12.45 -30.31
C GLY A 23 11.89 -13.09 -28.93
N GLU A 24 12.78 -14.06 -28.68
CA GLU A 24 12.94 -14.71 -27.38
C GLU A 24 13.41 -13.75 -26.29
N ALA A 25 14.30 -12.81 -26.63
CA ALA A 25 14.74 -11.76 -25.70
C ALA A 25 13.58 -10.84 -25.33
N ARG A 26 12.79 -10.38 -26.32
CA ARG A 26 11.58 -9.58 -26.07
C ARG A 26 10.56 -10.32 -25.22
N TYR A 27 10.32 -11.59 -25.50
CA TYR A 27 9.37 -12.41 -24.74
C TYR A 27 9.81 -12.55 -23.27
N ARG A 28 11.08 -12.88 -23.03
CA ARG A 28 11.64 -12.96 -21.66
C ARG A 28 11.57 -11.63 -20.93
N ASN A 29 11.90 -10.53 -21.60
CA ASN A 29 11.82 -9.20 -21.01
C ASN A 29 10.36 -8.85 -20.66
N GLY A 30 9.41 -9.07 -21.57
CA GLY A 30 8.00 -8.82 -21.30
C GLY A 30 7.43 -9.66 -20.15
N LEU A 31 7.85 -10.92 -20.01
CA LEU A 31 7.50 -11.75 -18.85
C LEU A 31 8.09 -11.20 -17.54
N ASN A 32 9.34 -10.77 -17.55
CA ASN A 32 9.97 -10.17 -16.37
C ASN A 32 9.32 -8.83 -15.99
N ASP A 33 8.99 -8.00 -16.96
CA ASP A 33 8.38 -6.70 -16.75
C ASP A 33 6.97 -6.87 -16.15
N SER A 34 6.15 -7.74 -16.75
CA SER A 34 4.82 -8.06 -16.23
C SER A 34 4.86 -8.71 -14.84
N TYR A 35 5.85 -9.56 -14.55
CA TYR A 35 6.03 -10.12 -13.21
C TYR A 35 6.36 -9.04 -12.18
N LYS A 36 7.30 -8.13 -12.50
CA LYS A 36 7.66 -7.01 -11.63
C LYS A 36 6.47 -6.08 -11.37
N GLU A 37 5.76 -5.68 -12.43
CA GLU A 37 4.57 -4.84 -12.28
C GLU A 37 3.49 -5.51 -11.44
N GLY A 38 3.26 -6.81 -11.63
CA GLY A 38 2.31 -7.59 -10.84
C GLY A 38 2.70 -7.64 -9.36
N LEU A 39 3.98 -7.85 -9.07
CA LEU A 39 4.52 -7.86 -7.72
C LEU A 39 4.39 -6.48 -7.05
N GLU A 40 4.79 -5.41 -7.73
CA GLU A 40 4.70 -4.04 -7.23
C GLU A 40 3.26 -3.65 -6.89
N LYS A 41 2.32 -3.89 -7.82
CA LYS A 41 0.89 -3.64 -7.59
C LYS A 41 0.34 -4.48 -6.43
N GLY A 42 0.78 -5.74 -6.33
CA GLY A 42 0.37 -6.63 -5.24
C GLY A 42 0.82 -6.11 -3.87
N ILE A 43 2.07 -5.64 -3.78
CA ILE A 43 2.62 -5.06 -2.55
C ILE A 43 1.89 -3.76 -2.20
N GLU A 44 1.71 -2.85 -3.15
CA GLU A 44 1.03 -1.57 -2.93
C GLU A 44 -0.41 -1.77 -2.42
N GLN A 45 -1.19 -2.65 -3.08
CA GLN A 45 -2.54 -2.98 -2.65
C GLN A 45 -2.57 -3.66 -1.28
N GLY A 46 -1.58 -4.51 -0.98
CA GLY A 46 -1.46 -5.17 0.32
C GLY A 46 -1.20 -4.16 1.45
N ILE A 47 -0.29 -3.22 1.23
CA ILE A 47 0.02 -2.14 2.19
C ILE A 47 -1.21 -1.25 2.39
N GLU A 48 -1.86 -0.81 1.31
CA GLU A 48 -3.04 0.06 1.40
C GLU A 48 -4.18 -0.61 2.18
N LYS A 49 -4.46 -1.89 1.91
CA LYS A 49 -5.48 -2.66 2.66
C LYS A 49 -5.09 -2.81 4.12
N GLY A 50 -3.84 -3.16 4.41
CA GLY A 50 -3.35 -3.32 5.77
C GLY A 50 -3.43 -2.03 6.60
N LEU A 51 -3.09 -0.89 6.00
CA LEU A 51 -3.23 0.42 6.64
C LEU A 51 -4.69 0.75 6.93
N LYS A 52 -5.61 0.58 5.96
CA LYS A 52 -7.05 0.82 6.16
C LYS A 52 -7.67 -0.07 7.23
N GLU A 53 -7.27 -1.34 7.28
CA GLU A 53 -7.72 -2.26 8.33
C GLU A 53 -7.16 -1.87 9.71
N GLY A 54 -5.89 -1.46 9.75
CA GLY A 54 -5.24 -0.95 10.96
C GLY A 54 -5.93 0.30 11.51
N GLU A 55 -6.22 1.28 10.65
CA GLU A 55 -6.94 2.50 11.02
C GLU A 55 -8.33 2.21 11.59
N LYS A 56 -9.11 1.34 10.93
CA LYS A 56 -10.42 0.90 11.43
C LYS A 56 -10.32 0.24 12.80
N LYS A 57 -9.31 -0.60 13.00
CA LYS A 57 -9.10 -1.29 14.29
C LYS A 57 -8.72 -0.30 15.39
N ILE A 58 -7.89 0.69 15.09
CA ILE A 58 -7.55 1.77 16.04
C ILE A 58 -8.79 2.58 16.40
N GLN A 59 -9.59 2.99 15.42
CA GLN A 59 -10.85 3.72 15.67
C GLN A 59 -11.82 2.90 16.54
N LEU A 60 -11.97 1.60 16.29
CA LEU A 60 -12.81 0.73 17.11
C LEU A 60 -12.34 0.67 18.56
N LEU A 61 -11.02 0.51 18.78
CA LEU A 61 -10.44 0.45 20.11
C LEU A 61 -10.61 1.78 20.86
N LEU A 62 -10.40 2.91 20.17
CA LEU A 62 -10.63 4.24 20.75
C LEU A 62 -12.10 4.45 21.11
N ASN A 63 -13.02 4.01 20.25
CA ASN A 63 -14.45 4.09 20.54
C ASN A 63 -14.80 3.31 21.81
N GLN A 64 -14.28 2.09 21.95
CA GLN A 64 -14.49 1.27 23.16
C GLN A 64 -13.94 1.94 24.43
N LEU A 65 -12.81 2.65 24.34
CA LEU A 65 -12.27 3.39 25.48
C LEU A 65 -13.14 4.60 25.82
N ILE A 66 -13.63 5.32 24.81
CA ILE A 66 -14.54 6.46 24.96
C ILE A 66 -15.88 6.02 25.55
N GLU A 67 -16.49 4.95 25.04
CA GLU A 67 -17.73 4.37 25.58
C GLU A 67 -17.56 3.93 27.04
N LYS A 68 -16.40 3.35 27.40
CA LYS A 68 -16.12 2.95 28.78
C LYS A 68 -15.95 4.12 29.73
N LYS A 69 -15.32 5.21 29.27
CA LYS A 69 -15.00 6.37 30.13
C LYS A 69 -16.14 7.38 30.19
N TYR A 70 -16.73 7.71 29.05
CA TYR A 70 -17.69 8.78 28.89
C TYR A 70 -19.11 8.28 28.62
N HIS A 71 -19.32 6.98 28.41
CA HIS A 71 -20.63 6.37 28.12
C HIS A 71 -21.32 6.90 26.86
N GLU A 72 -20.53 7.39 25.90
CA GLU A 72 -20.99 7.93 24.63
C GLU A 72 -20.33 7.20 23.46
N ASP A 73 -21.09 7.01 22.36
CA ASP A 73 -20.54 6.53 21.10
C ASP A 73 -19.86 7.68 20.33
N ALA A 74 -18.62 7.45 19.95
CA ALA A 74 -17.75 8.38 19.25
C ALA A 74 -17.40 7.92 17.83
N THR A 75 -18.00 6.83 17.34
CA THR A 75 -17.65 6.20 16.05
C THR A 75 -17.66 7.20 14.90
N ALA A 76 -18.73 7.99 14.77
CA ALA A 76 -18.87 8.98 13.70
C ALA A 76 -17.83 10.11 13.81
N TRP A 77 -17.47 10.52 15.04
CA TRP A 77 -16.48 11.56 15.26
C TRP A 77 -15.06 11.06 14.96
N LEU A 78 -14.71 9.85 15.39
CA LEU A 78 -13.38 9.26 15.14
C LEU A 78 -13.09 9.08 13.63
N GLN A 79 -14.12 8.89 12.81
CA GLN A 79 -14.00 8.80 11.34
C GLN A 79 -13.65 10.14 10.68
N THR A 80 -13.91 11.28 11.34
CA THR A 80 -13.59 12.61 10.78
C THR A 80 -12.19 13.10 11.14
N LEU A 81 -11.44 12.34 11.94
CA LEU A 81 -10.15 12.77 12.50
C LEU A 81 -8.98 12.31 11.64
N THR A 82 -7.93 13.13 11.64
CA THR A 82 -6.65 12.80 11.02
C THR A 82 -5.81 11.87 11.91
N ALA A 83 -4.81 11.19 11.33
CA ALA A 83 -3.91 10.33 12.10
C ALA A 83 -3.21 11.05 13.27
N LYS A 84 -2.83 12.32 13.09
CA LYS A 84 -2.22 13.15 14.16
C LYS A 84 -3.21 13.41 15.31
N GLN A 85 -4.45 13.72 14.97
CA GLN A 85 -5.51 13.92 15.96
C GLN A 85 -5.81 12.63 16.70
N ILE A 86 -5.87 11.49 16.00
CA ILE A 86 -6.05 10.17 16.61
C ILE A 86 -4.93 9.85 17.62
N THR A 87 -3.67 10.16 17.30
CA THR A 87 -2.57 9.98 18.26
C THR A 87 -2.67 10.93 19.46
N ALA A 88 -3.16 12.16 19.27
CA ALA A 88 -3.37 13.08 20.38
C ALA A 88 -4.48 12.61 21.34
N ILE A 89 -5.46 11.84 20.85
CA ILE A 89 -6.53 11.28 21.71
C ILE A 89 -5.93 10.42 22.82
N SER A 90 -4.91 9.59 22.57
CA SER A 90 -4.39 8.71 23.62
C SER A 90 -3.84 9.48 24.81
N ASP A 91 -3.24 10.64 24.57
CA ASP A 91 -2.69 11.49 25.62
C ASP A 91 -3.81 12.27 26.32
N LEU A 92 -4.75 12.83 25.55
CA LEU A 92 -5.84 13.66 26.06
C LEU A 92 -6.95 12.86 26.74
N LEU A 93 -7.10 11.58 26.40
CA LEU A 93 -8.14 10.72 26.96
C LEU A 93 -7.94 10.49 28.46
N PHE A 94 -6.75 10.69 29.01
CA PHE A 94 -6.51 10.64 30.45
C PHE A 94 -6.69 11.99 31.15
N THR A 95 -6.60 13.10 30.43
CA THR A 95 -6.65 14.46 31.01
C THR A 95 -8.04 15.10 30.95
N CYS A 96 -8.87 14.76 29.96
CA CYS A 96 -10.21 15.33 29.82
C CYS A 96 -11.22 14.65 30.76
N GLU A 97 -12.13 15.42 31.37
CA GLU A 97 -13.20 14.88 32.22
C GLU A 97 -14.46 14.52 31.40
N THR A 98 -14.68 15.21 30.28
CA THR A 98 -15.82 14.97 29.38
C THR A 98 -15.39 14.70 27.93
N LEU A 99 -16.27 14.07 27.15
CA LEU A 99 -16.04 13.88 25.71
C LEU A 99 -16.06 15.22 24.95
N GLU A 100 -16.84 16.19 25.40
CA GLU A 100 -16.90 17.54 24.82
C GLU A 100 -15.54 18.25 24.93
N ASP A 101 -14.91 18.19 26.11
CA ASP A 101 -13.58 18.78 26.33
C ASP A 101 -12.53 18.11 25.44
N LEU A 102 -12.58 16.78 25.31
CA LEU A 102 -11.71 16.03 24.42
C LEU A 102 -11.88 16.49 22.96
N LYS A 103 -13.12 16.61 22.50
CA LYS A 103 -13.44 17.09 21.13
C LYS A 103 -12.92 18.51 20.90
N GLN A 104 -13.02 19.39 21.90
CA GLN A 104 -12.52 20.77 21.79
C GLN A 104 -11.00 20.83 21.73
N GLN A 105 -10.30 20.06 22.57
CA GLN A 105 -8.83 20.05 22.57
C GLN A 105 -8.26 19.45 21.28
N ILE A 106 -8.89 18.40 20.74
CA ILE A 106 -8.53 17.80 19.45
C ILE A 106 -8.69 18.76 18.26
N LYS A 107 -9.68 19.67 18.30
CA LYS A 107 -9.85 20.68 17.25
C LYS A 107 -8.73 21.72 17.23
N ASN A 108 -8.07 21.91 18.38
CA ASN A 108 -6.99 22.89 18.55
C ASN A 108 -5.59 22.26 18.44
N ALA A 109 -5.50 20.94 18.24
CA ALA A 109 -4.27 20.15 18.11
C ALA A 109 -3.96 19.80 16.65
#